data_AF-A0A947ZRS2-F1
#
_entry.id   AF-A0A947ZRS2-F1
#
_cell.length_a   1.000
_cell.length_b   1.000
_cell.length_c   1.000
_cell.angle_alpha   90.00
_cell.angle_beta   90.00
_cell.angle_gamma   90.00
#
_symmetry.space_group_name_H-M   'P 1'
#
loop_
_entity.id
_entity.type
_entity.pdbx_description
1 polymer ?
#
loop_
_entity_poly.entity_id
_entity_poly.type
_entity_poly.pdbx_seq_one_letter_code
_entity_poly.pdbx_strand_id
1 'polypeptide(L)'
;MFSINGIGTSLYGKNEIDSDGSYITTKWFIFFLLPIIPLGSYRVLRGETTASMSGLVGVPGATTQYKMISVPLNWKQVIQTYLLVYGILVLIVFDYMIFESNMYITKIGLILGFIYSIYYLFKTGKKWWAILLIISAVAIGFSILIY
;
A
#
# COMPACT_ATOMS: atom_id res chain seq x y z
N MET A 1 0.70 -14.09 13.34
CA MET A 1 -0.13 -13.97 12.12
C MET A 1 0.28 -15.10 11.19
N PHE A 2 -0.62 -15.58 10.31
CA PHE A 2 -0.35 -16.75 9.47
C PHE A 2 -0.82 -16.50 8.05
N SER A 3 0.11 -16.60 7.10
CA SER A 3 -0.15 -16.59 5.66
C SER A 3 0.83 -17.55 5.00
N ILE A 4 0.33 -18.44 4.15
CA ILE A 4 1.14 -19.30 3.28
C ILE A 4 0.92 -18.80 1.86
N ASN A 5 2.01 -18.42 1.17
CA ASN A 5 1.97 -17.96 -0.23
C ASN A 5 0.95 -16.83 -0.51
N GLY A 6 0.76 -15.90 0.43
CA GLY A 6 -0.18 -14.78 0.28
C GLY A 6 -1.65 -15.13 0.47
N ILE A 7 -1.97 -16.35 0.92
CA ILE A 7 -3.30 -16.78 1.35
C ILE A 7 -3.30 -16.91 2.88
N GLY A 8 -4.29 -16.33 3.54
CA GLY A 8 -4.43 -16.40 4.99
C GLY A 8 -4.89 -15.09 5.61
N THR A 9 -4.24 -14.65 6.68
CA THR A 9 -4.61 -13.39 7.35
C THR A 9 -3.44 -12.45 7.52
N SER A 10 -3.66 -11.18 7.18
CA SER A 10 -2.66 -10.13 7.31
C SER A 10 -3.27 -8.83 7.84
N LEU A 11 -2.45 -7.97 8.44
CA LEU A 11 -2.83 -6.67 8.96
C LEU A 11 -2.46 -5.62 7.92
N TYR A 12 -3.42 -4.79 7.52
CA TYR A 12 -3.18 -3.68 6.59
C TYR A 12 -3.59 -2.34 7.18
N GLY A 13 -2.76 -1.34 6.84
CA GLY A 13 -2.93 0.05 7.23
C GLY A 13 -2.56 0.33 8.69
N LYS A 14 -2.19 1.58 8.94
CA LYS A 14 -2.00 2.17 10.26
C LYS A 14 -2.76 3.49 10.27
N ASN A 15 -3.77 3.59 11.11
CA ASN A 15 -4.61 4.78 11.23
C ASN A 15 -4.77 5.16 12.70
N GLU A 16 -5.18 6.41 12.95
CA GLU A 16 -5.45 6.93 14.31
C GLU A 16 -4.30 6.62 15.28
N ILE A 17 -3.12 7.15 14.95
CA ILE A 17 -1.95 7.05 15.82
C ILE A 17 -2.22 7.91 17.06
N ASP A 18 -2.24 7.27 18.21
CA ASP A 18 -2.47 7.90 19.50
C ASP A 18 -1.16 8.45 20.09
N SER A 19 -1.23 9.31 21.11
CA SER A 19 -0.06 9.91 21.78
C SER A 19 0.90 8.85 22.33
N ASP A 20 0.35 7.70 22.71
CA ASP A 20 1.09 6.55 23.26
C ASP A 20 1.76 5.70 22.16
N GLY A 21 1.69 6.14 20.91
CA GLY A 21 2.21 5.41 19.74
C GLY A 21 1.37 4.20 19.33
N SER A 22 0.23 4.00 19.99
CA SER A 22 -0.74 2.98 19.59
C SER A 22 -1.39 3.35 18.25
N TYR A 23 -1.78 2.36 17.45
CA TYR A 23 -2.42 2.62 16.17
C TYR A 23 -3.50 1.59 15.88
N ILE A 24 -4.50 1.98 15.10
CA ILE A 24 -5.54 1.08 14.61
C ILE A 24 -5.09 0.47 13.29
N THR A 25 -5.24 -0.84 13.19
CA THR A 25 -4.99 -1.61 11.97
C THR A 25 -6.14 -2.57 11.72
N THR A 26 -6.38 -2.92 10.46
CA THR A 26 -7.46 -3.84 10.09
C THR A 26 -6.86 -5.17 9.69
N LYS A 27 -7.39 -6.26 10.25
CA LYS A 27 -7.07 -7.62 9.85
C LYS A 27 -7.92 -8.00 8.65
N TRP A 28 -7.28 -8.57 7.66
CA TRP A 28 -7.89 -9.00 6.42
C TRP A 28 -7.67 -10.47 6.19
N PHE A 29 -8.68 -11.13 5.66
CA PHE A 29 -8.47 -12.35 4.89
C PHE A 29 -7.88 -11.95 3.54
N ILE A 30 -6.70 -12.49 3.24
CA ILE A 30 -5.99 -12.24 1.98
C ILE A 30 -6.01 -13.47 1.08
N PHE A 31 -6.06 -13.20 -0.21
CA PHE A 31 -5.85 -14.17 -1.27
C PHE A 31 -4.88 -13.57 -2.29
N PHE A 32 -3.73 -14.21 -2.54
CA PHE A 32 -2.63 -13.64 -3.32
C PHE A 32 -2.23 -12.21 -2.90
N LEU A 33 -2.11 -11.95 -1.59
CA LEU A 33 -1.81 -10.63 -1.01
C LEU A 33 -2.89 -9.55 -1.20
N LEU A 34 -4.01 -9.86 -1.85
CA LEU A 34 -5.13 -8.95 -2.02
C LEU A 34 -6.07 -9.03 -0.81
N PRO A 35 -6.40 -7.90 -0.17
CA PRO A 35 -7.34 -7.87 0.94
C PRO A 35 -8.77 -8.11 0.44
N ILE A 36 -9.33 -9.28 0.74
CA ILE A 36 -10.66 -9.67 0.23
C ILE A 36 -11.73 -9.33 1.26
N ILE A 37 -11.59 -9.81 2.50
CA ILE A 37 -12.61 -9.64 3.56
C ILE A 37 -11.96 -8.99 4.79
N PRO A 38 -12.46 -7.85 5.29
CA PRO A 38 -12.02 -7.31 6.57
C PRO A 38 -12.59 -8.19 7.69
N LEU A 39 -11.71 -8.80 8.48
CA LEU A 39 -12.09 -9.68 9.60
C LEU A 39 -12.32 -8.92 10.90
N GLY A 40 -11.78 -7.71 11.04
CA GLY A 40 -11.92 -6.87 12.22
C GLY A 40 -10.81 -5.83 12.34
N SER A 41 -11.06 -4.76 13.08
CA SER A 41 -10.05 -3.75 13.40
C SER A 41 -9.50 -3.96 14.81
N TYR A 42 -8.21 -3.68 14.99
CA TYR A 42 -7.49 -3.85 16.24
C TYR A 42 -6.65 -2.61 16.55
N ARG A 43 -6.68 -2.16 17.79
CA ARG A 43 -5.70 -1.20 18.30
C ARG A 43 -4.47 -1.97 18.78
N VAL A 44 -3.35 -1.72 18.12
CA VAL A 44 -2.05 -2.33 18.44
C VAL A 44 -1.34 -1.44 19.43
N LEU A 45 -1.07 -1.99 20.61
CA LEU A 45 -0.24 -1.39 21.64
C LEU A 45 1.14 -2.03 21.57
N ARG A 46 2.19 -1.19 21.55
CA ARG A 46 3.56 -1.66 21.66
C ARG A 46 3.85 -1.92 23.13
N GLY A 47 4.11 -3.19 23.47
CA GLY A 47 4.53 -3.58 24.81
C GLY A 47 6.02 -3.35 25.04
N GLU A 48 6.49 -3.81 26.19
CA GLU A 48 7.90 -3.73 26.56
C GLU A 48 8.78 -4.49 25.55
N THR A 49 9.85 -3.84 25.11
CA THR A 49 10.87 -4.46 24.27
C THR A 49 11.84 -5.18 25.19
N THR A 50 11.71 -6.50 25.29
CA THR A 50 12.66 -7.30 26.06
C THR A 50 13.84 -7.63 25.14
N ALA A 51 14.99 -7.01 25.42
CA ALA A 51 16.26 -7.44 24.85
C ALA A 51 16.66 -8.74 25.56
N SER A 52 16.49 -9.87 24.87
CA SER A 52 16.89 -11.18 25.37
C SER A 52 18.17 -11.60 24.69
N MET A 53 19.19 -11.89 25.48
CA MET A 53 20.41 -12.52 25.02
C MET A 53 20.18 -14.03 25.05
N SER A 54 19.59 -14.59 23.99
CA SER A 54 19.21 -16.00 23.93
C SER A 54 20.00 -16.78 22.87
N GLY A 55 20.80 -17.75 23.34
CA GLY A 55 21.40 -18.84 22.55
C GLY A 55 22.85 -18.66 22.07
N LEU A 56 23.65 -19.71 22.28
CA LEU A 56 25.05 -20.13 21.97
C LEU A 56 26.05 -19.21 21.17
N VAL A 57 25.65 -18.07 20.60
CA VAL A 57 26.48 -17.24 19.70
C VAL A 57 26.42 -15.73 20.07
N GLY A 58 25.78 -15.34 21.17
CA GLY A 58 25.86 -13.96 21.67
C GLY A 58 25.23 -12.90 20.76
N VAL A 59 24.31 -13.29 19.87
CA VAL A 59 23.61 -12.35 19.00
C VAL A 59 22.48 -11.68 19.80
N PRO A 60 22.48 -10.35 19.96
CA PRO A 60 21.39 -9.66 20.67
C PRO A 60 20.09 -9.78 19.88
N GLY A 61 19.08 -10.43 20.48
CA GLY A 61 17.72 -10.51 19.96
C GLY A 61 16.79 -9.60 20.75
N ALA A 62 16.14 -8.65 20.07
CA ALA A 62 15.08 -7.85 20.68
C ALA A 62 13.71 -8.44 20.31
N THR A 63 12.95 -8.91 21.30
CA THR A 63 11.56 -9.35 21.09
C THR A 63 10.64 -8.26 21.60
N THR A 64 9.81 -7.69 20.71
CA THR A 64 8.78 -6.73 21.09
C THR A 64 7.46 -7.46 21.22
N GLN A 65 6.85 -7.44 22.40
CA GLN A 65 5.50 -7.96 22.56
C GLN A 65 4.49 -6.93 22.04
N TYR A 66 3.50 -7.38 21.25
CA TYR A 66 2.42 -6.54 20.76
C TYR A 66 1.10 -7.02 21.34
N LYS A 67 0.36 -6.11 21.97
CA LYS A 67 -0.99 -6.39 22.45
C LYS A 67 -2.01 -5.83 21.46
N MET A 68 -2.97 -6.65 21.05
CA MET A 68 -4.02 -6.27 20.11
C MET A 68 -5.37 -6.24 20.83
N ILE A 69 -6.00 -5.07 20.87
CA ILE A 69 -7.35 -4.89 21.44
C ILE A 69 -8.34 -4.77 20.29
N SER A 70 -9.37 -5.62 20.26
CA SER A 70 -10.44 -5.54 19.25
C SER A 70 -11.22 -4.23 19.40
N VAL A 71 -11.40 -3.51 18.29
CA VAL A 71 -12.17 -2.27 18.21
C VAL A 71 -13.25 -2.43 17.12
N PRO A 72 -14.35 -1.63 17.15
CA PRO A 72 -15.31 -1.62 16.06
C PRO A 72 -14.61 -1.39 14.72
N LEU A 73 -15.14 -2.01 13.67
CA LEU A 73 -14.53 -1.99 12.34
C LEU A 73 -14.41 -0.55 11.83
N ASN A 74 -13.18 -0.13 11.52
CA ASN A 74 -12.92 1.21 11.00
C ASN A 74 -13.22 1.26 9.50
N TRP A 75 -14.48 1.54 9.15
CA TRP A 75 -14.95 1.59 7.77
C TRP A 75 -14.19 2.58 6.89
N LYS A 76 -13.73 3.70 7.46
CA LYS A 76 -12.91 4.67 6.73
C LYS A 76 -11.61 4.02 6.23
N GLN A 77 -10.92 3.28 7.10
CA GLN A 77 -9.71 2.54 6.74
C GLN A 77 -9.99 1.41 5.75
N VAL A 78 -11.11 0.69 5.92
CA VAL A 78 -11.54 -0.37 4.99
C VAL A 78 -11.71 0.16 3.58
N ILE A 79 -12.48 1.24 3.42
CA ILE A 79 -12.74 1.88 2.12
C ILE A 79 -11.44 2.39 1.50
N GLN A 80 -10.58 3.07 2.28
CA GLN A 80 -9.30 3.56 1.78
C GLN A 80 -8.38 2.44 1.30
N THR A 81 -8.35 1.31 2.02
CA THR A 81 -7.56 0.13 1.63
C THR A 81 -8.08 -0.45 0.32
N TYR A 82 -9.41 -0.56 0.16
CA TYR A 82 -10.01 -1.01 -1.09
C TYR A 82 -9.72 -0.07 -2.26
N LEU A 83 -9.96 1.23 -2.09
CA LEU A 83 -9.73 2.23 -3.14
C LEU A 83 -8.26 2.24 -3.59
N LEU A 84 -7.32 2.12 -2.65
CA LEU A 84 -5.90 2.09 -2.98
C LEU A 84 -5.54 0.82 -3.74
N VAL A 85 -5.84 -0.37 -3.20
CA VAL A 85 -5.40 -1.64 -3.79
C VAL A 85 -6.12 -1.92 -5.10
N TYR A 86 -7.45 -1.86 -5.12
CA TYR A 86 -8.23 -2.16 -6.31
C TYR A 86 -8.20 -1.02 -7.32
N GLY A 87 -8.04 0.24 -6.89
CA GLY A 87 -7.80 1.35 -7.79
C GLY A 87 -6.49 1.20 -8.57
N ILE A 88 -5.41 0.79 -7.90
CA ILE A 88 -4.14 0.47 -8.58
C ILE A 88 -4.30 -0.69 -9.56
N LEU A 89 -5.01 -1.77 -9.19
CA LEU A 89 -5.27 -2.88 -10.10
C LEU A 89 -6.05 -2.46 -11.34
N VAL A 90 -7.10 -1.63 -11.18
CA VAL A 90 -7.87 -1.10 -12.31
C VAL A 90 -6.98 -0.25 -13.21
N LEU A 91 -6.10 0.59 -12.64
CA LEU A 91 -5.16 1.37 -13.44
C LEU A 91 -4.18 0.49 -14.22
N ILE A 92 -3.65 -0.57 -13.61
CA ILE A 92 -2.76 -1.52 -14.29
C ILE A 92 -3.48 -2.24 -15.44
N VAL A 93 -4.71 -2.72 -15.21
CA VAL A 93 -5.50 -3.39 -16.26
C VAL A 93 -5.85 -2.42 -17.38
N PHE A 94 -6.23 -1.18 -17.03
CA PHE A 94 -6.55 -0.15 -18.00
C PHE A 94 -5.32 0.23 -18.85
N ASP A 95 -4.16 0.35 -18.22
CA ASP A 95 -2.90 0.61 -18.92
C ASP A 95 -2.52 -0.54 -19.86
N TYR A 96 -2.67 -1.79 -19.41
CA TYR A 96 -2.49 -2.97 -20.27
C TYR A 96 -3.45 -2.98 -21.47
N MET A 97 -4.73 -2.66 -21.26
CA MET A 97 -5.70 -2.55 -22.35
C MET A 97 -5.35 -1.45 -23.35
N ILE A 98 -4.83 -0.31 -22.88
CA ILE A 98 -4.33 0.77 -23.76
C ILE A 98 -3.07 0.32 -24.51
N PHE A 99 -2.17 -0.41 -23.84
CA PHE A 99 -0.94 -0.89 -24.46
C PHE A 99 -1.21 -1.83 -25.64
N GLU A 100 -2.11 -2.79 -25.45
CA GLU A 100 -2.57 -3.74 -26.49
C GLU A 100 -3.38 -3.03 -27.59
N SER A 101 -3.97 -1.88 -27.30
CA SER A 101 -4.63 -1.08 -28.34
C SER A 101 -3.60 -0.53 -29.33
N ASN A 102 -3.86 -0.72 -30.63
CA ASN A 102 -2.99 -0.26 -31.73
C ASN A 102 -3.06 1.27 -31.97
N MET A 103 -3.48 2.02 -30.96
CA MET A 103 -3.80 3.43 -31.05
C MET A 103 -2.62 4.27 -30.56
N TYR A 104 -1.69 4.59 -31.45
CA TYR A 104 -0.51 5.42 -31.14
C TYR A 104 -0.87 6.79 -30.55
N ILE A 105 -2.04 7.32 -30.90
CA ILE A 105 -2.54 8.63 -30.45
C ILE A 105 -2.80 8.65 -28.93
N THR A 106 -3.30 7.57 -28.32
CA THR A 106 -3.48 7.50 -26.85
C THR A 106 -2.15 7.43 -26.12
N LYS A 107 -1.17 6.71 -26.66
CA LYS A 107 0.19 6.61 -26.09
C LYS A 107 0.87 7.99 -26.06
N ILE A 108 0.79 8.75 -27.16
CA ILE A 108 1.31 10.12 -27.24
C ILE A 108 0.58 11.05 -26.27
N GLY A 109 -0.76 10.95 -26.18
CA GLY A 109 -1.56 11.73 -25.24
C GLY A 109 -1.17 11.53 -23.78
N LEU A 110 -0.88 10.29 -23.37
CA LEU A 110 -0.42 9.97 -22.01
C LEU A 110 0.97 10.55 -21.71
N ILE A 111 1.91 10.47 -22.66
CA ILE A 111 3.26 11.05 -22.52
C ILE A 111 3.19 12.57 -22.38
N LEU A 112 2.38 13.23 -23.22
CA LEU A 112 2.19 14.68 -23.13
C LEU A 112 1.52 15.10 -21.82
N GLY A 113 0.52 14.33 -21.36
CA GLY A 113 -0.11 14.54 -20.04
C GLY A 113 0.88 14.41 -18.89
N PHE A 114 1.79 13.43 -18.97
CA PHE A 114 2.86 13.26 -17.99
C PHE A 114 3.83 14.45 -17.96
N ILE A 115 4.35 14.86 -19.11
CA ILE A 115 5.27 16.01 -19.24
C ILE A 115 4.60 17.28 -18.69
N TYR A 116 3.32 17.49 -19.00
CA TYR A 116 2.55 18.62 -18.49
C TYR A 116 2.38 18.59 -16.96
N SER A 117 2.13 17.40 -16.39
CA SER A 117 2.04 17.23 -14.94
C SER A 117 3.38 17.47 -14.22
N ILE A 118 4.53 17.10 -14.84
CA ILE A 118 5.88 17.42 -14.34
C ILE A 118 6.08 18.92 -14.32
N TYR A 119 5.81 19.59 -15.45
CA TYR A 119 5.92 21.04 -15.57
C TYR A 119 5.10 21.77 -14.48
N TYR A 120 3.87 21.33 -14.25
CA TYR A 120 2.99 21.93 -13.24
C TYR A 120 3.46 21.69 -11.79
N LEU A 121 4.06 20.53 -11.52
CA LEU A 121 4.61 20.21 -10.21
C LEU A 121 5.80 21.13 -9.86
N PHE A 122 6.68 21.41 -10.82
CA PHE A 122 7.77 22.38 -10.68
C PHE A 122 7.27 23.83 -10.57
N LYS A 123 6.16 24.17 -11.24
CA LYS A 123 5.60 25.53 -11.21
C LYS A 123 4.87 25.86 -9.91
N THR A 124 4.22 24.88 -9.27
CA THR A 124 3.28 25.15 -8.16
C THR A 124 3.73 24.65 -6.79
N GLY A 125 4.77 23.80 -6.70
CA GLY A 125 5.33 23.32 -5.43
C GLY A 125 4.39 22.47 -4.56
N LYS A 126 3.18 22.14 -5.04
CA LYS A 126 2.16 21.41 -4.28
C LYS A 126 2.32 19.89 -4.48
N LYS A 127 2.47 19.16 -3.36
CA LYS A 127 2.79 17.71 -3.32
C LYS A 127 1.69 16.78 -3.84
N TRP A 128 0.43 17.22 -3.92
CA TRP A 128 -0.69 16.37 -4.38
C TRP A 128 -0.59 15.97 -5.86
N TRP A 129 0.06 16.80 -6.69
CA TRP A 129 0.32 16.48 -8.10
C TRP A 129 1.35 15.37 -8.30
N ALA A 130 2.11 15.01 -7.25
CA ALA A 130 3.07 13.91 -7.30
C ALA A 130 2.37 12.55 -7.44
N ILE A 131 1.11 12.44 -7.00
CA ILE A 131 0.31 11.23 -7.19
C ILE A 131 -0.02 11.05 -8.67
N LEU A 132 -0.39 12.15 -9.36
CA LEU A 132 -0.61 12.12 -10.80
C LEU A 132 0.67 11.77 -11.55
N LEU A 133 1.82 12.30 -11.12
CA LEU A 133 3.13 11.92 -11.65
C LEU A 133 3.44 10.44 -11.48
N ILE A 134 3.16 9.85 -10.32
CA ILE A 134 3.41 8.44 -10.06
C ILE A 134 2.51 7.57 -10.95
N ILE A 135 1.23 7.92 -11.10
CA ILE A 135 0.29 7.19 -11.97
C ILE A 135 0.76 7.20 -13.43
N SER A 136 1.17 8.35 -13.95
CA SER A 136 1.67 8.48 -15.32
C SER A 136 3.08 7.92 -15.52
N ALA A 137 3.96 7.99 -14.51
CA ALA A 137 5.30 7.41 -14.58
C ALA A 137 5.25 5.88 -14.57
N VAL A 138 4.31 5.28 -13.82
CA VAL A 138 4.06 3.83 -13.85
C VAL A 138 3.57 3.40 -15.24
N ALA A 139 2.67 4.15 -15.87
CA ALA A 139 2.20 3.88 -17.22
C ALA A 139 3.32 3.94 -18.29
N ILE A 140 4.23 4.92 -18.16
CA ILE A 140 5.34 5.10 -19.12
C ILE A 140 6.49 4.13 -18.86
N GLY A 141 6.82 3.85 -17.60
CA GLY A 141 7.90 2.93 -17.22
C GLY A 141 7.65 1.50 -17.68
N PHE A 142 6.40 1.03 -17.63
CA PHE A 142 6.03 -0.29 -18.14
C PHE A 142 6.11 -0.39 -19.67
N SER A 143 5.89 0.72 -20.38
CA SER A 143 5.98 0.75 -21.84
C SER A 143 7.41 0.66 -22.39
N ILE A 144 8.42 1.01 -21.57
CA ILE A 144 9.85 1.06 -22.00
C ILE A 144 10.61 -0.21 -21.58
N LEU A 145 10.19 -0.91 -20.51
CA LEU A 145 10.90 -2.07 -19.96
C LEU A 145 10.70 -3.39 -20.74
N ILE A 146 9.90 -3.39 -21.81
CA ILE A 146 9.55 -4.58 -22.63
C ILE A 146 10.00 -4.39 -24.10
N TYR A 147 10.85 -3.40 -24.38
CA TYR A 147 11.60 -3.27 -25.65
C TYR A 147 13.05 -3.71 -25.51
#